data_AF-A0A699IEM6-F1
#
_entry.id   AF-A0A699IEM6-F1
#
_cell.length_a   1.000
_cell.length_b   1.000
_cell.length_c   1.000
_cell.angle_alpha   90.00
_cell.angle_beta   90.00
_cell.angle_gamma   90.00
#
_symmetry.space_group_name_H-M   'P 1'
#
loop_
_entity.id
_entity.type
_entity.pdbx_description
1 polymer ?
#
loop_
_entity_poly.entity_id
_entity_poly.type
_entity_poly.pdbx_seq_one_letter_code
_entity_poly.pdbx_strand_id
1 'polypeptide(L)'
;DHWETFIVEKDFKFIAESGLNAVRIPVGWWTASDPTPPKPFVGGSLQYLDKAFLWAEKYNLKVILDLQAAPGSQNGFEHSATRDGLIEWGLTDENIQQTVRVIEFFPARYAANPSLYTVQLINEPHASGVPLDLAVMQNSFFLLPRECRKSLLMFITTNHFADIFNDMTVDQNINFIQTNRFNDLQDITTSDGPLTFVGEWVAEWQVREASKEDFQRFSQAQLDVFGRASFGTLNSKYQKIRAVNLEGWLVTEGWMKPSLFDTIPNNDLLDGTTLQFKLMTSVRYLSAEHGGGSIIVANRTSAKSWETFKLWRINGTSFHIRVFNKRFLGLDSFGVNLVAYSTESELTSGIFEIIKKSSNSSLVRIKAPNGLFVQAKSKELVTADSKGDGPWGDKDPSVFNMSITENHWKKYIVEKDFDFIATSRLNAVRIPVGWWTARDPTPPKPYVGGSLHYLDKAFLWAKKRHLKVILDLHCAPGSQNGYEHSSTRDGSLEWGQTDESIQETLRVIEFFTAREWVAEGGVKGASKDYKRYAKVQQEVFGRASFGWAYWSLKNVNNHWSMEWMIKSGYIRLKKCS
;
A
#
# COMPACT_ATOMS: atom_id res chain seq x y z
N ASP A 1 1.67 8.48 22.26
CA ASP A 1 0.80 9.47 21.59
C ASP A 1 -0.22 8.84 20.65
N HIS A 2 0.17 8.30 19.48
CA HIS A 2 -0.81 7.78 18.50
C HIS A 2 -1.74 6.70 19.06
N TRP A 3 -1.18 5.63 19.65
CA TRP A 3 -1.99 4.55 20.24
C TRP A 3 -2.94 5.01 21.35
N GLU A 4 -2.60 6.09 22.06
CA GLU A 4 -3.40 6.65 23.16
C GLU A 4 -4.52 7.56 22.70
N THR A 5 -4.43 8.12 21.49
CA THR A 5 -5.32 9.21 21.04
C THR A 5 -6.12 8.86 19.79
N PHE A 6 -5.66 7.89 18.99
CA PHE A 6 -6.31 7.55 17.72
C PHE A 6 -7.57 6.72 17.91
N ILE A 7 -7.48 5.58 18.60
CA ILE A 7 -8.63 4.78 19.06
C ILE A 7 -8.62 4.80 20.58
N VAL A 8 -9.75 5.19 21.18
CA VAL A 8 -9.94 5.27 22.63
C VAL A 8 -11.29 4.69 23.03
N GLU A 9 -11.54 4.55 24.34
CA GLU A 9 -12.79 3.97 24.87
C GLU A 9 -14.07 4.58 24.28
N LYS A 10 -14.10 5.90 24.07
CA LYS A 10 -15.26 6.60 23.49
C LYS A 10 -15.62 6.08 22.08
N ASP A 11 -14.65 5.56 21.35
CA ASP A 11 -14.84 5.00 20.02
C ASP A 11 -15.54 3.63 20.12
N PHE A 12 -15.19 2.80 21.10
CA PHE A 12 -15.90 1.53 21.37
C PHE A 12 -17.35 1.79 21.80
N LYS A 13 -17.58 2.81 22.65
CA LYS A 13 -18.93 3.25 22.99
C LYS A 13 -19.72 3.65 21.74
N PHE A 14 -19.12 4.47 20.87
CA PHE A 14 -19.74 4.92 19.62
C PHE A 14 -20.08 3.74 18.68
N ILE A 15 -19.17 2.77 18.54
CA ILE A 15 -19.38 1.55 17.74
C ILE A 15 -20.62 0.81 18.24
N ALA A 16 -20.72 0.54 19.54
CA ALA A 16 -21.85 -0.16 20.13
C ALA A 16 -23.16 0.63 19.98
N GLU A 17 -23.16 1.93 20.27
CA GLU A 17 -24.34 2.79 20.16
C GLU A 17 -24.84 2.95 18.71
N SER A 18 -23.94 2.78 17.74
CA SER A 18 -24.23 2.79 16.30
C SER A 18 -24.87 1.48 15.82
N GLY A 19 -25.02 0.46 16.67
CA GLY A 19 -25.65 -0.81 16.32
C GLY A 19 -24.71 -1.85 15.71
N LEU A 20 -23.39 -1.64 15.81
CA LEU A 20 -22.38 -2.67 15.59
C LEU A 20 -22.21 -3.51 16.86
N ASN A 21 -21.77 -4.75 16.71
CA ASN A 21 -21.58 -5.68 17.82
C ASN A 21 -20.18 -6.32 17.84
N ALA A 22 -19.27 -5.87 16.97
CA ALA A 22 -17.89 -6.32 16.97
C ALA A 22 -16.91 -5.26 16.46
N VAL A 23 -15.62 -5.51 16.69
CA VAL A 23 -14.49 -4.82 16.09
C VAL A 23 -13.51 -5.85 15.52
N ARG A 24 -12.87 -5.53 14.39
CA ARG A 24 -11.69 -6.25 13.89
C ARG A 24 -10.45 -5.42 14.19
N ILE A 25 -9.45 -6.03 14.82
CA ILE A 25 -8.26 -5.35 15.33
C ILE A 25 -7.02 -5.91 14.63
N PRO A 26 -6.48 -5.18 13.64
CA PRO A 26 -5.22 -5.48 12.98
C PRO A 26 -4.05 -5.40 13.96
N VAL A 27 -3.22 -6.44 14.00
CA VAL A 27 -2.00 -6.51 14.82
C VAL A 27 -0.82 -7.02 14.00
N GLY A 28 0.35 -6.44 14.25
CA GLY A 28 1.61 -6.92 13.68
C GLY A 28 2.24 -7.99 14.56
N TRP A 29 2.98 -8.90 13.94
CA TRP A 29 3.66 -10.02 14.62
C TRP A 29 4.55 -9.58 15.80
N TRP A 30 5.15 -8.40 15.70
CA TRP A 30 6.01 -7.83 16.74
C TRP A 30 5.27 -7.57 18.06
N THR A 31 3.94 -7.46 18.04
CA THR A 31 3.11 -7.26 19.24
C THR A 31 3.28 -8.41 20.25
N ALA A 32 3.56 -9.64 19.79
CA ALA A 32 3.81 -10.78 20.68
C ALA A 32 5.17 -10.70 21.39
N SER A 33 6.07 -9.80 20.97
CA SER A 33 7.39 -9.57 21.56
C SER A 33 7.43 -8.33 22.46
N ASP A 34 6.27 -7.74 22.77
CA ASP A 34 6.19 -6.63 23.72
C ASP A 34 6.71 -7.01 25.12
N PRO A 35 7.35 -6.07 25.84
CA PRO A 35 7.53 -4.65 25.52
C PRO A 35 8.78 -4.33 24.67
N THR A 36 9.52 -5.33 24.20
CA THR A 36 10.80 -5.16 23.52
C THR A 36 10.83 -5.89 22.18
N PRO A 37 9.99 -5.49 21.20
CA PRO A 37 10.03 -6.09 19.88
C PRO A 37 11.36 -5.82 19.19
N PRO A 38 11.74 -6.68 18.22
CA PRO A 38 12.94 -6.48 17.43
C PRO A 38 12.86 -5.18 16.61
N LYS A 39 14.00 -4.53 16.41
CA LYS A 39 14.08 -3.31 15.61
C LYS A 39 13.74 -3.63 14.14
N PRO A 40 13.07 -2.73 13.41
CA PRO A 40 12.76 -1.33 13.77
C PRO A 40 11.47 -1.14 14.58
N PHE A 41 10.75 -2.22 14.92
CA PHE A 41 9.49 -2.11 15.65
C PHE A 41 9.69 -1.55 17.06
N VAL A 42 8.64 -0.91 17.58
CA VAL A 42 8.62 -0.26 18.89
C VAL A 42 7.59 -0.94 19.77
N GLY A 43 7.92 -1.08 21.06
CA GLY A 43 7.07 -1.81 21.99
C GLY A 43 5.96 -0.97 22.59
N GLY A 44 4.91 -1.65 23.04
CA GLY A 44 3.80 -1.07 23.79
C GLY A 44 2.44 -1.14 23.11
N SER A 45 2.29 -1.83 21.97
CA SER A 45 0.99 -2.05 21.32
C SER A 45 0.11 -3.03 22.11
N LEU A 46 0.71 -4.02 22.79
CA LEU A 46 0.01 -5.08 23.52
C LEU A 46 -0.84 -4.53 24.68
N GLN A 47 -0.35 -3.52 25.42
CA GLN A 47 -1.14 -2.86 26.48
C GLN A 47 -2.37 -2.13 25.94
N TYR A 48 -2.35 -1.63 24.70
CA TYR A 48 -3.51 -1.01 24.08
C TYR A 48 -4.46 -2.05 23.53
N LEU A 49 -3.94 -3.19 23.08
CA LEU A 49 -4.76 -4.35 22.77
C LEU A 49 -5.48 -4.88 24.02
N ASP A 50 -4.81 -4.98 25.17
CA ASP A 50 -5.44 -5.34 26.44
C ASP A 50 -6.58 -4.37 26.81
N LYS A 51 -6.35 -3.05 26.66
CA LYS A 51 -7.40 -2.02 26.84
C LYS A 51 -8.57 -2.22 25.88
N ALA A 52 -8.31 -2.60 24.62
CA ALA A 52 -9.34 -2.87 23.63
C ALA A 52 -10.28 -4.01 24.09
N PHE A 53 -9.74 -5.08 24.67
CA PHE A 53 -10.54 -6.17 25.22
C PHE A 53 -11.39 -5.72 26.42
N LEU A 54 -10.84 -4.88 27.31
CA LEU A 54 -11.61 -4.29 28.42
C LEU A 54 -12.78 -3.41 27.91
N TRP A 55 -12.54 -2.58 26.91
CA TRP A 55 -13.58 -1.75 26.30
C TRP A 55 -14.60 -2.59 25.54
N ALA A 56 -14.15 -3.62 24.82
CA ALA A 56 -15.04 -4.54 24.12
C ALA A 56 -15.99 -5.24 25.09
N GLU A 57 -15.49 -5.74 26.22
CA GLU A 57 -16.31 -6.39 27.25
C GLU A 57 -17.32 -5.41 27.85
N LYS A 58 -16.87 -4.20 28.21
CA LYS A 58 -17.72 -3.14 28.78
C LYS A 58 -18.90 -2.77 27.87
N TYR A 59 -18.70 -2.75 26.56
CA TYR A 59 -19.71 -2.38 25.58
C TYR A 59 -20.35 -3.57 24.85
N ASN A 60 -20.12 -4.79 25.35
CA ASN A 60 -20.63 -6.04 24.77
C ASN A 60 -20.30 -6.20 23.27
N LEU A 61 -19.09 -5.79 22.88
CA LEU A 61 -18.53 -5.97 21.56
C LEU A 61 -17.69 -7.24 21.51
N LYS A 62 -17.78 -7.95 20.38
CA LYS A 62 -16.87 -9.04 20.03
C LYS A 62 -15.60 -8.51 19.37
N VAL A 63 -14.49 -9.23 19.52
CA VAL A 63 -13.18 -8.90 18.96
C VAL A 63 -12.78 -10.00 17.98
N ILE A 64 -12.58 -9.59 16.74
CA ILE A 64 -11.90 -10.34 15.70
C ILE A 64 -10.45 -9.85 15.71
N LEU A 65 -9.53 -10.66 16.23
CA LEU A 65 -8.12 -10.29 16.19
C LEU A 65 -7.52 -10.69 14.86
N ASP A 66 -6.74 -9.82 14.24
CA ASP A 66 -6.22 -10.09 12.91
C ASP A 66 -4.70 -9.94 12.81
N LEU A 67 -4.02 -10.99 12.37
CA LEU A 67 -2.59 -10.91 12.05
C LEU A 67 -2.37 -10.19 10.71
N GLN A 68 -2.39 -8.87 10.77
CA GLN A 68 -2.26 -7.96 9.62
C GLN A 68 -0.87 -8.02 8.97
N ALA A 69 0.18 -8.22 9.78
CA ALA A 69 1.56 -8.26 9.30
C ALA A 69 2.29 -9.49 9.86
N ALA A 70 2.71 -10.40 8.97
CA ALA A 70 3.53 -11.56 9.31
C ALA A 70 5.05 -11.27 9.14
N PRO A 71 5.93 -12.01 9.84
CA PRO A 71 7.37 -11.90 9.67
C PRO A 71 7.79 -12.08 8.21
N GLY A 72 8.61 -11.15 7.71
CA GLY A 72 9.06 -11.15 6.32
C GLY A 72 8.06 -10.59 5.30
N SER A 73 6.88 -10.11 5.73
CA SER A 73 5.80 -9.59 4.87
C SER A 73 5.22 -10.65 3.92
N GLN A 74 3.91 -10.84 4.01
CA GLN A 74 3.17 -11.80 3.20
C GLN A 74 2.71 -11.26 1.84
N ASN A 75 2.82 -9.96 1.59
CA ASN A 75 2.31 -9.35 0.36
C ASN A 75 3.10 -8.16 -0.19
N GLY A 76 4.15 -7.71 0.50
CA GLY A 76 5.01 -6.63 0.00
C GLY A 76 4.36 -5.24 0.07
N PHE A 77 3.22 -5.10 0.75
CA PHE A 77 2.60 -3.81 1.04
C PHE A 77 3.03 -3.26 2.40
N GLU A 78 2.89 -1.95 2.62
CA GLU A 78 3.28 -1.31 3.88
C GLU A 78 2.54 -1.88 5.10
N HIS A 79 1.27 -2.28 4.94
CA HIS A 79 0.46 -2.83 6.04
C HIS A 79 0.88 -4.23 6.47
N SER A 80 1.70 -4.94 5.68
CA SER A 80 2.35 -6.17 6.10
C SER A 80 3.79 -5.96 6.62
N ALA A 81 4.18 -4.70 6.83
CA ALA A 81 5.47 -4.28 7.37
C ALA A 81 6.68 -4.75 6.55
N THR A 82 6.54 -4.80 5.23
CA THR A 82 7.72 -4.92 4.35
C THR A 82 8.66 -3.73 4.55
N ARG A 83 9.97 -3.97 4.47
CA ARG A 83 10.97 -2.89 4.53
C ARG A 83 11.31 -2.32 3.16
N ASP A 84 11.06 -3.06 2.09
CA ASP A 84 11.52 -2.71 0.74
C ASP A 84 10.66 -3.27 -0.39
N GLY A 85 9.43 -3.69 -0.08
CA GLY A 85 8.47 -4.24 -1.04
C GLY A 85 8.67 -5.72 -1.34
N LEU A 86 9.61 -6.39 -0.68
CA LEU A 86 9.80 -7.83 -0.85
C LEU A 86 8.82 -8.63 0.01
N ILE A 87 8.43 -9.78 -0.55
CA ILE A 87 7.68 -10.83 0.10
C ILE A 87 8.69 -11.91 0.49
N GLU A 88 8.95 -12.04 1.79
CA GLU A 88 9.90 -13.01 2.35
C GLU A 88 9.19 -14.01 3.29
N TRP A 89 7.93 -13.76 3.63
CA TRP A 89 7.09 -14.72 4.35
C TRP A 89 6.95 -16.02 3.54
N GLY A 90 7.16 -17.16 4.20
CA GLY A 90 7.13 -18.48 3.55
C GLY A 90 8.40 -18.88 2.80
N LEU A 91 9.41 -18.00 2.68
CA LEU A 91 10.70 -18.37 2.07
C LEU A 91 11.66 -19.09 3.02
N THR A 92 11.41 -19.02 4.34
CA THR A 92 12.21 -19.67 5.38
C THR A 92 11.30 -20.31 6.42
N ASP A 93 11.76 -21.43 6.99
CA ASP A 93 11.08 -22.08 8.11
C ASP A 93 10.95 -21.14 9.32
N GLU A 94 11.93 -20.26 9.55
CA GLU A 94 11.92 -19.31 10.66
C GLU A 94 10.74 -18.33 10.56
N ASN A 95 10.47 -17.76 9.38
CA ASN A 95 9.34 -16.85 9.19
C ASN A 95 8.00 -17.55 9.45
N ILE A 96 7.87 -18.83 9.05
CA ILE A 96 6.66 -19.61 9.31
C ILE A 96 6.54 -19.97 10.79
N GLN A 97 7.60 -20.46 11.42
CA GLN A 97 7.60 -20.81 12.84
C GLN A 97 7.29 -19.59 13.72
N GLN A 98 7.85 -18.43 13.39
CA GLN A 98 7.55 -17.19 14.11
C GLN A 98 6.09 -16.76 13.92
N THR A 99 5.54 -16.90 12.71
CA THR A 99 4.11 -16.68 12.45
C THR A 99 3.25 -17.58 13.34
N VAL A 100 3.56 -18.88 13.42
CA VAL A 100 2.85 -19.85 14.26
C VAL A 100 2.93 -19.46 15.74
N ARG A 101 4.12 -19.07 16.24
CA ARG A 101 4.28 -18.59 17.63
C ARG A 101 3.37 -17.40 17.95
N VAL A 102 3.22 -16.47 17.01
CA VAL A 102 2.32 -15.31 17.17
C VAL A 102 0.85 -15.74 17.16
N ILE A 103 0.48 -16.64 16.26
CA ILE A 103 -0.89 -17.19 16.18
C ILE A 103 -1.25 -17.97 17.45
N GLU A 104 -0.30 -18.64 18.10
CA GLU A 104 -0.52 -19.32 19.38
C GLU A 104 -0.60 -18.35 20.57
N PHE A 105 0.20 -17.28 20.55
CA PHE A 105 0.27 -16.27 21.60
C PHE A 105 -1.09 -15.60 21.86
N PHE A 106 -1.79 -15.15 20.82
CA PHE A 106 -3.00 -14.36 21.01
C PHE A 106 -4.19 -15.14 21.60
N PRO A 107 -4.57 -16.32 21.09
CA PRO A 107 -5.55 -17.18 21.74
C PRO A 107 -5.14 -17.54 23.16
N ALA A 108 -3.88 -17.89 23.41
CA ALA A 108 -3.41 -18.23 24.76
C ALA A 108 -3.61 -17.07 25.75
N ARG A 109 -3.44 -15.82 25.30
CA ARG A 109 -3.65 -14.63 26.12
C ARG A 109 -5.13 -14.30 26.34
N TYR A 110 -5.96 -14.40 25.31
CA TYR A 110 -7.32 -13.83 25.33
C TYR A 110 -8.45 -14.87 25.35
N ALA A 111 -8.18 -16.18 25.31
CA ALA A 111 -9.21 -17.23 25.25
C ALA A 111 -10.21 -17.22 26.41
N ALA A 112 -9.82 -16.70 27.58
CA ALA A 112 -10.71 -16.56 28.73
C ALA A 112 -11.59 -15.30 28.66
N ASN A 113 -11.28 -14.33 27.78
CA ASN A 113 -12.04 -13.11 27.64
C ASN A 113 -13.28 -13.37 26.76
N PRO A 114 -14.51 -13.10 27.25
CA PRO A 114 -15.74 -13.40 26.51
C PRO A 114 -15.94 -12.56 25.25
N SER A 115 -15.19 -11.46 25.10
CA SER A 115 -15.18 -10.65 23.88
C SER A 115 -14.30 -11.23 22.80
N LEU A 116 -13.31 -12.10 23.09
CA LEU A 116 -12.58 -12.78 22.02
C LEU A 116 -13.55 -13.67 21.24
N TYR A 117 -13.64 -13.41 19.94
CA TYR A 117 -14.54 -14.15 19.08
C TYR A 117 -13.78 -15.09 18.15
N THR A 118 -12.75 -14.57 17.47
CA THR A 118 -11.92 -15.37 16.59
C THR A 118 -10.58 -14.67 16.31
N VAL A 119 -9.62 -15.41 15.77
CA VAL A 119 -8.30 -14.91 15.34
C VAL A 119 -8.11 -15.21 13.86
N GLN A 120 -7.89 -14.18 13.04
CA GLN A 120 -7.50 -14.27 11.64
C GLN A 120 -6.04 -14.65 11.60
N LEU A 121 -5.72 -15.73 10.89
CA LEU A 121 -4.37 -16.28 10.91
C LEU A 121 -3.38 -15.42 10.16
N ILE A 122 -3.82 -14.74 9.11
CA ILE A 122 -3.01 -13.83 8.31
C ILE A 122 -3.92 -12.93 7.48
N ASN A 123 -3.49 -11.70 7.21
CA ASN A 123 -4.18 -10.80 6.27
C ASN A 123 -3.55 -10.86 4.88
N GLU A 124 -4.38 -10.87 3.83
CA GLU A 124 -3.97 -10.71 2.41
C GLU A 124 -2.63 -11.37 2.00
N PRO A 125 -2.40 -12.67 2.22
CA PRO A 125 -1.17 -13.31 1.76
C PRO A 125 -1.13 -13.37 0.22
N HIS A 126 -0.07 -12.86 -0.38
CA HIS A 126 0.15 -12.97 -1.82
C HIS A 126 0.90 -14.28 -2.10
N ALA A 127 0.16 -15.35 -2.38
CA ALA A 127 0.77 -16.62 -2.75
C ALA A 127 1.21 -16.59 -4.21
N SER A 128 2.53 -16.63 -4.45
CA SER A 128 3.09 -16.78 -5.80
C SER A 128 2.54 -18.06 -6.45
N GLY A 129 1.72 -17.93 -7.49
CA GLY A 129 1.08 -19.04 -8.19
C GLY A 129 -0.40 -19.26 -7.85
N VAL A 130 -0.97 -18.48 -6.94
CA VAL A 130 -2.43 -18.40 -6.73
C VAL A 130 -2.94 -17.22 -7.55
N PRO A 131 -3.88 -17.43 -8.49
CA PRO A 131 -4.53 -16.35 -9.22
C PRO A 131 -5.06 -15.27 -8.27
N LEU A 132 -4.92 -13.98 -8.62
CA LEU A 132 -5.26 -12.84 -7.75
C LEU A 132 -6.73 -12.88 -7.28
N ASP A 133 -7.61 -13.44 -8.10
CA ASP A 133 -9.02 -13.74 -7.81
C ASP A 133 -9.22 -14.86 -6.78
N LEU A 134 -8.30 -15.82 -6.66
CA LEU A 134 -8.26 -16.82 -5.58
C LEU A 134 -7.49 -16.34 -4.32
N ALA A 135 -6.49 -15.47 -4.46
CA ALA A 135 -5.70 -14.96 -3.32
C ALA A 135 -6.54 -14.08 -2.39
N VAL A 136 -7.55 -13.38 -2.93
CA VAL A 136 -8.57 -12.65 -2.17
C VAL A 136 -9.45 -13.58 -1.31
N MET A 137 -9.48 -14.88 -1.62
CA MET A 137 -10.37 -15.87 -1.01
C MET A 137 -9.72 -16.76 0.07
N GLN A 138 -8.47 -16.56 0.47
CA GLN A 138 -7.79 -17.53 1.35
C GLN A 138 -7.20 -16.92 2.64
N ASN A 139 -8.08 -16.46 3.53
CA ASN A 139 -7.74 -16.25 4.94
C ASN A 139 -8.63 -17.14 5.81
N SER A 140 -8.00 -18.00 6.61
CA SER A 140 -8.70 -18.90 7.54
C SER A 140 -8.69 -18.33 8.95
N PHE A 141 -9.77 -18.52 9.70
CA PHE A 141 -9.80 -18.30 11.15
C PHE A 141 -10.05 -19.60 11.94
N PHE A 142 -9.71 -19.56 13.23
CA PHE A 142 -10.19 -20.52 14.21
C PHE A 142 -11.27 -19.91 15.11
N LEU A 143 -12.46 -20.54 15.16
CA LEU A 143 -13.43 -20.29 16.22
C LEU A 143 -12.94 -20.97 17.52
N LEU A 144 -12.94 -20.25 18.63
CA LEU A 144 -12.67 -20.79 19.97
C LEU A 144 -14.05 -21.03 20.61
N PRO A 145 -14.48 -22.27 20.94
CA PRO A 145 -13.81 -23.31 21.78
C PRO A 145 -13.76 -24.74 21.16
N ARG A 146 -13.13 -25.70 21.87
CA ARG A 146 -12.71 -27.08 21.46
C ARG A 146 -13.68 -27.90 20.56
N GLU A 147 -14.98 -27.65 20.65
CA GLU A 147 -16.02 -28.42 19.94
C GLU A 147 -16.46 -27.81 18.59
N CYS A 148 -15.92 -26.67 18.19
CA CYS A 148 -16.31 -25.96 16.96
C CYS A 148 -15.09 -25.46 16.15
N ARG A 149 -14.05 -26.29 15.98
CA ARG A 149 -12.97 -26.03 15.01
C ARG A 149 -13.50 -26.12 13.57
N LYS A 150 -14.24 -25.10 13.14
CA LYS A 150 -14.60 -24.85 11.75
C LYS A 150 -13.79 -23.65 11.25
N SER A 151 -13.26 -23.76 10.04
CA SER A 151 -12.59 -22.66 9.35
C SER A 151 -13.61 -21.58 8.98
N LEU A 152 -13.31 -20.33 9.29
CA LEU A 152 -14.00 -19.17 8.72
C LEU A 152 -13.18 -18.69 7.53
N LEU A 153 -13.81 -18.44 6.39
CA LEU A 153 -13.20 -17.86 5.21
C LEU A 153 -13.43 -16.34 5.20
N MET A 154 -12.38 -15.55 5.03
CA MET A 154 -12.50 -14.10 4.83
C MET A 154 -12.58 -13.75 3.35
N PHE A 155 -13.52 -12.88 3.02
CA PHE A 155 -13.61 -12.21 1.72
C PHE A 155 -13.30 -10.72 1.91
N ILE A 156 -12.24 -10.24 1.28
CA ILE A 156 -11.90 -8.82 1.19
C ILE A 156 -12.46 -8.32 -0.14
N THR A 157 -13.34 -7.33 -0.11
CA THR A 157 -13.92 -6.82 -1.35
C THR A 157 -14.05 -5.32 -1.31
N THR A 158 -13.33 -4.68 -2.20
CA THR A 158 -13.55 -3.28 -2.51
C THR A 158 -13.75 -3.17 -4.01
N ASN A 159 -14.75 -2.39 -4.41
CA ASN A 159 -14.88 -2.00 -5.81
C ASN A 159 -13.90 -0.86 -6.18
N HIS A 160 -13.17 -0.33 -5.21
CA HIS A 160 -12.28 0.81 -5.41
C HIS A 160 -10.92 0.42 -6.03
N PHE A 161 -10.41 -0.77 -5.74
CA PHE A 161 -9.04 -1.16 -6.11
C PHE A 161 -8.93 -1.97 -7.41
N ALA A 162 -10.03 -2.23 -8.12
CA ALA A 162 -10.01 -3.01 -9.36
C ALA A 162 -10.42 -2.18 -10.57
N ASP A 163 -9.61 -2.23 -11.63
CA ASP A 163 -9.74 -1.38 -12.82
C ASP A 163 -11.09 -1.49 -13.53
N ILE A 164 -11.75 -2.65 -13.42
CA ILE A 164 -13.07 -2.90 -14.03
C ILE A 164 -14.16 -1.93 -13.55
N PHE A 165 -13.98 -1.28 -12.39
CA PHE A 165 -14.95 -0.38 -11.78
C PHE A 165 -14.76 1.09 -12.16
N ASN A 166 -13.63 1.44 -12.79
CA ASN A 166 -13.25 2.82 -13.06
C ASN A 166 -14.22 3.53 -14.03
N ASP A 167 -14.81 2.79 -14.96
CA ASP A 167 -15.75 3.32 -15.97
C ASP A 167 -17.22 3.00 -15.65
N MET A 168 -17.50 2.43 -14.49
CA MET A 168 -18.86 2.06 -14.10
C MET A 168 -19.62 3.26 -13.53
N THR A 169 -20.80 3.54 -14.10
CA THR A 169 -21.78 4.46 -13.53
C THR A 169 -22.24 4.03 -12.12
N VAL A 170 -22.91 4.94 -11.39
CA VAL A 170 -23.59 4.65 -10.12
C VAL A 170 -24.41 3.35 -10.20
N ASP A 171 -25.28 3.25 -11.22
CA ASP A 171 -26.19 2.11 -11.34
C ASP A 171 -25.45 0.83 -11.73
N GLN A 172 -24.41 0.91 -12.56
CA GLN A 172 -23.57 -0.25 -12.88
C GLN A 172 -22.83 -0.76 -11.64
N ASN A 173 -22.27 0.12 -10.83
CA ASN A 173 -21.62 -0.24 -9.56
C ASN A 173 -22.61 -0.90 -8.59
N ILE A 174 -23.79 -0.30 -8.39
CA ILE A 174 -24.83 -0.84 -7.52
C ILE A 174 -25.31 -2.21 -8.04
N ASN A 175 -25.57 -2.32 -9.33
CA ASN A 175 -25.99 -3.57 -9.96
C ASN A 175 -24.92 -4.64 -9.77
N PHE A 176 -23.64 -4.33 -10.00
CA PHE A 176 -22.54 -5.27 -9.81
C PHE A 176 -22.48 -5.82 -8.38
N ILE A 177 -22.71 -4.98 -7.36
CA ILE A 177 -22.83 -5.45 -5.97
C ILE A 177 -23.99 -6.44 -5.84
N GLN A 178 -25.16 -6.09 -6.39
CA GLN A 178 -26.38 -6.88 -6.28
C GLN A 178 -26.38 -8.18 -7.09
N THR A 179 -25.55 -8.27 -8.13
CA THR A 179 -25.47 -9.44 -9.02
C THR A 179 -24.17 -10.20 -8.80
N ASN A 180 -23.04 -9.60 -9.16
CA ASN A 180 -21.75 -10.27 -9.22
C ASN A 180 -21.23 -10.57 -7.83
N ARG A 181 -21.15 -9.58 -6.93
CA ARG A 181 -20.70 -9.83 -5.55
C ARG A 181 -21.65 -10.73 -4.78
N PHE A 182 -22.94 -10.64 -5.08
CA PHE A 182 -23.90 -11.57 -4.52
C PHE A 182 -23.60 -13.02 -4.96
N ASN A 183 -23.36 -13.25 -6.25
CA ASN A 183 -23.02 -14.57 -6.78
C ASN A 183 -21.67 -15.08 -6.26
N ASP A 184 -20.64 -14.22 -6.22
CA ASP A 184 -19.32 -14.54 -5.66
C ASP A 184 -19.47 -15.09 -4.23
N LEU A 185 -20.32 -14.43 -3.41
CA LEU A 185 -20.61 -14.87 -2.04
C LEU A 185 -21.41 -16.18 -1.98
N GLN A 186 -22.33 -16.39 -2.92
CA GLN A 186 -23.12 -17.60 -3.01
C GLN A 186 -22.26 -18.81 -3.35
N ASP A 187 -21.32 -18.67 -4.28
CA ASP A 187 -20.46 -19.76 -4.75
C ASP A 187 -19.54 -20.27 -3.64
N ILE A 188 -19.07 -19.38 -2.77
CA ILE A 188 -18.20 -19.74 -1.64
C ILE A 188 -18.98 -20.15 -0.38
N THR A 189 -20.29 -19.90 -0.31
CA THR A 189 -21.12 -20.23 0.84
C THR A 189 -22.02 -21.43 0.56
N THR A 190 -21.46 -22.62 0.75
CA THR A 190 -22.21 -23.88 0.62
C THR A 190 -22.82 -24.32 1.96
N SER A 191 -23.86 -25.16 1.93
CA SER A 191 -24.56 -25.63 3.14
C SER A 191 -23.65 -26.38 4.12
N ASP A 192 -22.61 -27.02 3.60
CA ASP A 192 -21.64 -27.83 4.33
C ASP A 192 -20.22 -27.23 4.28
N GLY A 193 -20.11 -26.01 3.75
CA GLY A 193 -18.85 -25.27 3.61
C GLY A 193 -18.41 -24.53 4.87
N PRO A 194 -17.23 -23.89 4.82
CA PRO A 194 -16.78 -23.01 5.89
C PRO A 194 -17.77 -21.86 6.12
N LEU A 195 -17.70 -21.25 7.31
CA LEU A 195 -18.43 -20.00 7.51
C LEU A 195 -17.77 -18.90 6.66
N THR A 196 -18.53 -17.93 6.16
CA THR A 196 -18.01 -16.84 5.31
C THR A 196 -18.21 -15.49 5.98
N PHE A 197 -17.13 -14.71 6.10
CA PHE A 197 -17.11 -13.35 6.64
C PHE A 197 -16.60 -12.36 5.60
N VAL A 198 -17.34 -11.27 5.35
CA VAL A 198 -16.84 -10.17 4.53
C VAL A 198 -15.95 -9.28 5.40
N GLY A 199 -14.64 -9.49 5.33
CA GLY A 199 -13.66 -8.90 6.24
C GLY A 199 -13.45 -7.41 6.05
N GLU A 200 -13.58 -6.94 4.83
CA GLU A 200 -13.33 -5.54 4.50
C GLU A 200 -14.21 -5.15 3.32
N TRP A 201 -14.97 -4.07 3.51
CA TRP A 201 -15.68 -3.37 2.45
C TRP A 201 -15.76 -1.88 2.77
N VAL A 202 -15.84 -1.03 1.76
CA VAL A 202 -15.87 0.43 1.91
C VAL A 202 -16.94 1.03 1.01
N ALA A 203 -17.52 2.15 1.44
CA ALA A 203 -18.48 2.90 0.63
C ALA A 203 -17.80 3.87 -0.36
N GLU A 204 -16.47 3.97 -0.35
CA GLU A 204 -15.73 4.70 -1.37
C GLU A 204 -15.73 3.93 -2.69
N TRP A 205 -15.89 4.67 -3.77
CA TRP A 205 -15.86 4.22 -5.15
C TRP A 205 -15.28 5.32 -6.04
N GLN A 206 -14.91 4.98 -7.27
CA GLN A 206 -14.32 5.93 -8.23
C GLN A 206 -15.37 6.74 -9.00
N VAL A 207 -16.66 6.61 -8.67
CA VAL A 207 -17.74 7.29 -9.39
C VAL A 207 -17.73 8.78 -9.10
N ARG A 208 -17.55 9.58 -10.16
CA ARG A 208 -17.53 11.04 -10.05
C ARG A 208 -18.85 11.66 -9.69
N GLU A 209 -18.70 12.73 -8.92
CA GLU A 209 -19.78 13.69 -8.62
C GLU A 209 -21.05 13.00 -8.08
N ALA A 210 -20.86 11.77 -7.56
CA ALA A 210 -21.87 10.98 -6.92
C ALA A 210 -22.47 11.81 -5.78
N SER A 211 -23.79 11.97 -5.85
CA SER A 211 -24.50 12.70 -4.83
C SER A 211 -24.43 11.94 -3.50
N LYS A 212 -24.74 12.63 -2.41
CA LYS A 212 -24.95 11.98 -1.12
C LYS A 212 -25.95 10.82 -1.21
N GLU A 213 -27.00 10.97 -2.02
CA GLU A 213 -28.00 9.92 -2.25
C GLU A 213 -27.39 8.72 -2.98
N ASP A 214 -26.48 8.92 -3.93
CA ASP A 214 -25.81 7.83 -4.63
C ASP A 214 -24.90 7.02 -3.70
N PHE A 215 -24.13 7.70 -2.84
CA PHE A 215 -23.36 7.01 -1.80
C PHE A 215 -24.26 6.27 -0.80
N GLN A 216 -25.41 6.82 -0.44
CA GLN A 216 -26.40 6.14 0.40
C GLN A 216 -26.93 4.88 -0.29
N ARG A 217 -27.31 4.97 -1.57
CA ARG A 217 -27.80 3.84 -2.38
C ARG A 217 -26.74 2.75 -2.51
N PHE A 218 -25.49 3.12 -2.78
CA PHE A 218 -24.38 2.19 -2.89
C PHE A 218 -24.04 1.51 -1.57
N SER A 219 -23.93 2.28 -0.49
CA SER A 219 -23.70 1.75 0.86
C SER A 219 -24.83 0.81 1.27
N GLN A 220 -26.08 1.15 0.96
CA GLN A 220 -27.24 0.31 1.25
C GLN A 220 -27.21 -0.99 0.43
N ALA A 221 -26.84 -0.94 -0.85
CA ALA A 221 -26.67 -2.16 -1.66
C ALA A 221 -25.62 -3.11 -1.07
N GLN A 222 -24.47 -2.57 -0.64
CA GLN A 222 -23.44 -3.37 0.04
C GLN A 222 -23.95 -3.95 1.37
N LEU A 223 -24.60 -3.14 2.20
CA LEU A 223 -25.21 -3.61 3.45
C LEU A 223 -26.30 -4.67 3.22
N ASP A 224 -27.08 -4.55 2.14
CA ASP A 224 -28.11 -5.51 1.80
C ASP A 224 -27.50 -6.84 1.34
N VAL A 225 -26.45 -6.80 0.51
CA VAL A 225 -25.78 -8.02 0.02
C VAL A 225 -24.93 -8.67 1.11
N PHE A 226 -24.06 -7.91 1.78
CA PHE A 226 -23.16 -8.42 2.81
C PHE A 226 -23.89 -8.71 4.13
N GLY A 227 -24.94 -7.93 4.47
CA GLY A 227 -25.77 -8.13 5.66
C GLY A 227 -26.80 -9.26 5.55
N ARG A 228 -27.09 -9.74 4.33
CA ARG A 228 -27.83 -10.99 4.10
C ARG A 228 -27.06 -12.23 4.55
N ALA A 229 -25.80 -12.08 4.95
CA ALA A 229 -25.06 -13.13 5.62
C ALA A 229 -25.87 -13.66 6.84
N SER A 230 -26.41 -14.88 6.75
CA SER A 230 -27.17 -15.58 7.79
C SER A 230 -26.83 -17.08 7.81
N PHE A 231 -26.83 -17.63 9.02
CA PHE A 231 -26.75 -19.06 9.28
C PHE A 231 -28.06 -19.77 8.89
N GLY A 232 -27.99 -21.09 8.67
CA GLY A 232 -29.11 -21.97 8.31
C GLY A 232 -30.35 -21.91 9.22
N THR A 233 -31.30 -22.82 8.93
CA THR A 233 -32.70 -22.82 9.40
C THR A 233 -32.92 -22.39 10.86
N LEU A 234 -33.59 -21.24 11.04
CA LEU A 234 -34.43 -20.73 12.16
C LEU A 234 -34.06 -21.01 13.64
N ASN A 235 -32.95 -21.67 13.96
CA ASN A 235 -32.70 -22.20 15.31
C ASN A 235 -31.22 -22.17 15.76
N SER A 236 -30.45 -21.13 15.42
CA SER A 236 -29.00 -21.11 15.72
C SER A 236 -28.58 -20.11 16.79
N LYS A 237 -27.79 -20.61 17.76
CA LYS A 237 -27.24 -19.94 18.95
C LYS A 237 -26.28 -18.74 18.71
N TYR A 238 -25.98 -18.35 17.47
CA TYR A 238 -24.95 -17.36 17.16
C TYR A 238 -25.52 -16.07 16.55
N GLN A 239 -25.15 -14.91 17.11
CA GLN A 239 -25.56 -13.59 16.62
C GLN A 239 -24.74 -13.19 15.38
N LYS A 240 -25.39 -12.64 14.35
CA LYS A 240 -24.69 -12.09 13.17
C LYS A 240 -23.69 -11.02 13.58
N ILE A 241 -22.45 -11.12 13.10
CA ILE A 241 -21.43 -10.10 13.36
C ILE A 241 -21.56 -8.93 12.39
N ARG A 242 -21.63 -7.73 12.94
CA ARG A 242 -21.52 -6.45 12.24
C ARG A 242 -20.39 -5.69 12.90
N ALA A 243 -19.27 -5.60 12.22
CA ALA A 243 -18.05 -5.05 12.76
C ALA A 243 -17.56 -3.82 11.99
N VAL A 244 -16.52 -3.20 12.53
CA VAL A 244 -15.69 -2.21 11.86
C VAL A 244 -14.23 -2.54 12.15
N ASN A 245 -13.36 -2.35 11.17
CA ASN A 245 -11.92 -2.54 11.38
C ASN A 245 -11.31 -1.31 12.06
N LEU A 246 -10.29 -1.54 12.87
CA LEU A 246 -9.50 -0.50 13.53
C LEU A 246 -8.15 -0.30 12.83
N GLU A 247 -8.16 -0.30 11.49
CA GLU A 247 -6.99 -0.05 10.64
C GLU A 247 -6.29 1.28 10.99
N GLY A 248 -4.97 1.31 10.83
CA GLY A 248 -4.16 2.49 11.13
C GLY A 248 -3.93 2.74 12.63
N TRP A 249 -4.41 1.87 13.54
CA TRP A 249 -4.19 2.01 14.99
C TRP A 249 -2.92 1.31 15.49
N LEU A 250 -2.96 -0.01 15.69
CA LEU A 250 -1.82 -0.79 16.20
C LEU A 250 -0.80 -1.09 15.10
N VAL A 251 -1.27 -1.28 13.87
CA VAL A 251 -0.48 -1.28 12.64
C VAL A 251 -0.82 0.01 11.90
N THR A 252 0.19 0.83 11.59
CA THR A 252 0.00 2.15 11.00
C THR A 252 0.28 2.13 9.51
N GLU A 253 -0.61 2.73 8.72
CA GLU A 253 -0.42 2.95 7.29
C GLU A 253 -0.23 4.45 7.00
N GLY A 254 0.79 4.77 6.20
CA GLY A 254 1.20 6.14 5.92
C GLY A 254 0.09 7.01 5.34
N TRP A 255 -0.70 6.45 4.43
CA TRP A 255 -1.74 7.18 3.71
C TRP A 255 -3.00 7.44 4.56
N MET A 256 -3.29 6.61 5.55
CA MET A 256 -4.48 6.74 6.42
C MET A 256 -4.37 7.90 7.41
N LYS A 257 -3.14 8.25 7.82
CA LYS A 257 -2.85 9.40 8.68
C LYS A 257 -1.45 9.97 8.35
N PRO A 258 -1.30 10.68 7.22
CA PRO A 258 0.01 11.16 6.76
C PRO A 258 0.72 12.06 7.77
N SER A 259 -0.05 12.85 8.52
CA SER A 259 0.48 13.77 9.53
C SER A 259 1.24 13.09 10.66
N LEU A 260 1.05 11.79 10.88
CA LEU A 260 1.85 11.01 11.83
C LEU A 260 3.33 10.91 11.40
N PHE A 261 3.61 11.06 10.11
CA PHE A 261 4.91 10.84 9.49
C PHE A 261 5.61 12.14 9.05
N ASP A 262 4.93 13.28 9.14
CA ASP A 262 5.43 14.58 8.65
C ASP A 262 6.73 15.03 9.34
N THR A 263 6.87 14.72 10.64
CA THR A 263 8.01 15.17 11.45
C THR A 263 9.20 14.22 11.42
N ILE A 264 9.16 13.17 10.60
CA ILE A 264 10.29 12.23 10.49
C ILE A 264 11.49 12.95 9.87
N PRO A 265 12.65 13.00 10.55
CA PRO A 265 13.86 13.60 9.99
C PRO A 265 14.29 12.84 8.72
N ASN A 266 14.65 13.53 7.65
CA ASN A 266 14.95 12.88 6.35
C ASN A 266 13.81 11.93 5.92
N ASN A 267 12.54 12.37 5.97
CA ASN A 267 11.38 11.62 5.49
C ASN A 267 11.37 11.35 3.97
N ASP A 268 12.42 11.77 3.27
CA ASP A 268 12.71 11.41 1.89
C ASP A 268 13.64 10.20 1.77
N LEU A 269 14.14 9.68 2.90
CA LEU A 269 14.97 8.48 3.05
C LEU A 269 14.30 7.52 4.05
N LEU A 270 13.09 7.08 3.74
CA LEU A 270 12.36 6.07 4.52
C LEU A 270 12.74 4.65 4.07
N ASP A 271 12.30 3.63 4.82
CA ASP A 271 12.41 2.24 4.41
C ASP A 271 11.88 2.05 2.98
N GLY A 272 12.62 1.31 2.16
CA GLY A 272 12.28 0.99 0.78
C GLY A 272 12.65 2.06 -0.24
N THR A 273 13.05 3.27 0.21
CA THR A 273 13.45 4.37 -0.67
C THR A 273 14.51 3.90 -1.67
N THR A 274 14.17 4.02 -2.95
CA THR A 274 15.06 3.62 -4.05
C THR A 274 16.03 4.74 -4.44
N LEU A 275 17.33 4.45 -4.40
CA LEU A 275 18.44 5.38 -4.61
C LEU A 275 19.37 4.96 -5.74
N GLN A 276 20.01 5.95 -6.36
CA GLN A 276 21.18 5.78 -7.21
C GLN A 276 22.24 6.81 -6.82
N PHE A 277 23.52 6.42 -6.90
CA PHE A 277 24.64 7.29 -6.55
C PHE A 277 25.54 7.49 -7.76
N LYS A 278 25.58 8.72 -8.27
CA LYS A 278 26.40 9.11 -9.42
C LYS A 278 27.61 9.90 -8.97
N LEU A 279 28.81 9.45 -9.32
CA LEU A 279 30.05 10.17 -9.07
C LEU A 279 30.09 11.49 -9.81
N MET A 280 30.52 12.54 -9.10
CA MET A 280 30.74 13.85 -9.69
C MET A 280 32.00 13.91 -10.55
N THR A 281 33.03 13.12 -10.24
CA THR A 281 34.34 13.11 -10.94
C THR A 281 34.29 12.51 -12.34
N SER A 282 33.37 11.58 -12.60
CA SER A 282 33.39 10.78 -13.84
C SER A 282 32.02 10.51 -14.44
N VAL A 283 30.94 11.06 -13.85
CA VAL A 283 29.55 10.91 -14.35
C VAL A 283 29.13 9.43 -14.41
N ARG A 284 29.67 8.59 -13.52
CA ARG A 284 29.40 7.14 -13.44
C ARG A 284 28.64 6.77 -12.17
N TYR A 285 27.85 5.71 -12.22
CA TYR A 285 27.08 5.23 -11.09
C TYR A 285 27.82 4.15 -10.30
N LEU A 286 27.59 4.14 -8.98
CA LEU A 286 27.88 2.97 -8.16
C LEU A 286 27.04 1.79 -8.65
N SER A 287 27.65 0.62 -8.73
CA SER A 287 27.05 -0.61 -9.26
C SER A 287 27.43 -1.80 -8.38
N ALA A 288 26.44 -2.58 -7.98
CA ALA A 288 26.65 -3.88 -7.35
C ALA A 288 26.87 -4.94 -8.44
N GLU A 289 28.13 -5.35 -8.65
CA GLU A 289 28.44 -6.33 -9.69
C GLU A 289 27.72 -7.65 -9.45
N HIS A 290 27.26 -8.26 -10.55
CA HIS A 290 26.40 -9.44 -10.56
C HIS A 290 25.06 -9.24 -9.82
N GLY A 291 24.66 -7.99 -9.56
CA GLY A 291 23.47 -7.65 -8.77
C GLY A 291 23.69 -7.72 -7.26
N GLY A 292 24.89 -8.06 -6.79
CA GLY A 292 25.17 -8.34 -5.38
C GLY A 292 25.68 -9.76 -5.18
N GLY A 293 26.71 -9.88 -4.35
CA GLY A 293 27.50 -11.08 -4.10
C GLY A 293 28.99 -10.88 -4.33
N SER A 294 29.41 -9.65 -4.64
CA SER A 294 30.78 -9.29 -5.01
C SER A 294 31.07 -7.82 -4.62
N ILE A 295 32.01 -7.20 -5.33
CA ILE A 295 32.47 -5.82 -5.17
C ILE A 295 31.43 -4.78 -5.65
N ILE A 296 31.53 -3.59 -5.09
CA ILE A 296 30.89 -2.39 -5.63
C ILE A 296 31.87 -1.62 -6.50
N VAL A 297 31.44 -1.27 -7.70
CA VAL A 297 32.25 -0.56 -8.69
C VAL A 297 31.61 0.77 -9.08
N ALA A 298 32.35 1.61 -9.80
CA ALA A 298 31.92 2.92 -10.29
C ALA A 298 32.10 3.04 -11.82
N ASN A 299 31.70 2.00 -12.57
CA ASN A 299 32.01 1.89 -14.00
C ASN A 299 30.83 2.20 -14.94
N ARG A 300 29.60 2.36 -14.43
CA ARG A 300 28.38 2.44 -15.26
C ARG A 300 28.03 3.86 -15.67
N THR A 301 27.72 4.09 -16.94
CA THR A 301 27.32 5.41 -17.47
C THR A 301 25.80 5.65 -17.42
N SER A 302 25.02 4.59 -17.22
CA SER A 302 23.57 4.64 -17.02
C SER A 302 23.19 3.73 -15.88
N ALA A 303 22.13 4.10 -15.15
CA ALA A 303 21.64 3.31 -14.03
C ALA A 303 20.49 2.41 -14.46
N LYS A 304 20.54 1.15 -14.03
CA LYS A 304 19.55 0.09 -14.18
C LYS A 304 19.44 -0.63 -12.83
N SER A 305 19.12 -1.93 -12.84
CA SER A 305 18.86 -2.70 -11.63
C SER A 305 20.06 -2.86 -10.69
N TRP A 306 21.30 -2.90 -11.20
CA TRP A 306 22.50 -3.12 -10.37
C TRP A 306 23.05 -1.84 -9.74
N GLU A 307 22.71 -0.69 -10.34
CA GLU A 307 23.07 0.64 -9.88
C GLU A 307 22.02 1.25 -8.95
N THR A 308 20.97 0.47 -8.66
CA THR A 308 19.81 0.87 -7.89
C THR A 308 19.84 0.17 -6.53
N PHE A 309 19.74 0.97 -5.47
CA PHE A 309 19.85 0.53 -4.08
C PHE A 309 18.57 0.84 -3.32
N LYS A 310 18.22 0.05 -2.31
CA LYS A 310 17.08 0.33 -1.42
C LYS A 310 17.54 0.57 0.01
N LEU A 311 16.93 1.53 0.67
CA LEU A 311 17.27 1.87 2.06
C LEU A 311 16.53 1.03 3.08
N TRP A 312 17.25 0.60 4.10
CA TRP A 312 16.75 0.02 5.34
C TRP A 312 17.19 0.93 6.48
N ARG A 313 16.32 1.88 6.83
CA ARG A 313 16.49 2.91 7.84
C ARG A 313 16.63 2.34 9.24
N ILE A 314 17.63 2.84 9.97
CA ILE A 314 17.82 2.54 11.39
C ILE A 314 17.37 3.75 12.21
N ASN A 315 17.74 4.95 11.76
CA ASN A 315 17.38 6.23 12.40
C ASN A 315 17.40 7.38 11.38
N GLY A 316 17.44 8.63 11.87
CA GLY A 316 17.55 9.87 11.09
C GLY A 316 18.57 9.86 9.94
N THR A 317 19.73 9.22 10.16
CA THR A 317 20.92 9.35 9.33
C THR A 317 21.58 8.02 8.99
N SER A 318 21.29 6.95 9.72
CA SER A 318 21.91 5.63 9.56
C SER A 318 21.01 4.64 8.82
N PHE A 319 21.59 3.90 7.89
CA PHE A 319 20.89 2.98 7.00
C PHE A 319 21.72 1.72 6.73
N HIS A 320 21.05 0.59 6.59
CA HIS A 320 21.55 -0.47 5.71
C HIS A 320 21.15 -0.13 4.27
N ILE A 321 22.01 -0.48 3.32
CA ILE A 321 21.80 -0.21 1.88
C ILE A 321 21.75 -1.56 1.18
N ARG A 322 20.57 -1.92 0.64
CA ARG A 322 20.32 -3.21 -0.02
C ARG A 322 20.55 -3.10 -1.52
N VAL A 323 21.18 -4.12 -2.10
CA VAL A 323 21.44 -4.28 -3.53
C VAL A 323 20.45 -5.26 -4.18
N PHE A 324 20.48 -5.36 -5.51
CA PHE A 324 19.52 -6.09 -6.34
C PHE A 324 19.26 -7.55 -5.90
N ASN A 325 20.30 -8.34 -5.61
CA ASN A 325 20.19 -9.74 -5.18
C ASN A 325 19.91 -9.89 -3.67
N LYS A 326 19.22 -8.91 -3.06
CA LYS A 326 18.80 -8.91 -1.65
C LYS A 326 19.95 -8.95 -0.63
N ARG A 327 21.17 -8.62 -1.07
CA ARG A 327 22.34 -8.49 -0.18
C ARG A 327 22.48 -7.06 0.32
N PHE A 328 23.22 -6.87 1.39
CA PHE A 328 23.53 -5.55 1.93
C PHE A 328 24.95 -5.13 1.60
N LEU A 329 25.08 -3.83 1.36
CA LEU A 329 26.35 -3.13 1.32
C LEU A 329 27.11 -3.33 2.64
N GLY A 330 28.42 -3.49 2.54
CA GLY A 330 29.32 -3.63 3.68
C GLY A 330 30.76 -3.40 3.26
N LEU A 331 31.66 -3.65 4.21
CA LEU A 331 33.10 -3.63 3.97
C LEU A 331 33.65 -5.06 3.92
N ASP A 332 34.73 -5.25 3.17
CA ASP A 332 35.47 -6.51 3.11
C ASP A 332 36.14 -6.84 4.46
N SER A 333 36.83 -7.98 4.54
CA SER A 333 37.50 -8.44 5.77
C SER A 333 38.60 -7.50 6.26
N PHE A 334 39.15 -6.67 5.37
CA PHE A 334 40.13 -5.63 5.70
C PHE A 334 39.47 -4.32 6.16
N GLY A 335 38.14 -4.20 6.04
CA GLY A 335 37.39 -3.04 6.48
C GLY A 335 37.58 -1.81 5.58
N VAL A 336 37.91 -2.00 4.30
CA VAL A 336 38.22 -0.90 3.38
C VAL A 336 37.43 -1.00 2.07
N ASN A 337 37.41 -2.15 1.41
CA ASN A 337 36.78 -2.25 0.09
C ASN A 337 35.27 -2.40 0.23
N LEU A 338 34.52 -1.71 -0.63
CA LEU A 338 33.06 -1.74 -0.60
C LEU A 338 32.54 -2.98 -1.36
N VAL A 339 31.71 -3.77 -0.69
CA VAL A 339 31.23 -5.08 -1.17
C VAL A 339 29.76 -5.25 -0.81
N ALA A 340 29.07 -6.17 -1.48
CA ALA A 340 27.68 -6.51 -1.17
C ALA A 340 27.49 -8.02 -1.04
N TYR A 341 27.97 -8.61 0.05
CA TYR A 341 27.97 -10.06 0.25
C TYR A 341 27.05 -10.55 1.38
N SER A 342 26.67 -9.70 2.35
CA SER A 342 25.85 -10.13 3.48
C SER A 342 24.37 -10.25 3.13
N THR A 343 23.69 -11.28 3.60
CA THR A 343 22.22 -11.38 3.64
C THR A 343 21.66 -11.06 5.03
N GLU A 344 22.52 -10.95 6.04
CA GLU A 344 22.13 -10.66 7.42
C GLU A 344 22.04 -9.14 7.64
N SER A 345 20.90 -8.71 8.18
CA SER A 345 20.62 -7.31 8.48
C SER A 345 21.06 -6.86 9.88
N GLU A 346 21.52 -7.79 10.73
CA GLU A 346 21.77 -7.53 12.16
C GLU A 346 23.22 -7.13 12.50
N LEU A 347 24.13 -7.11 11.53
CA LEU A 347 25.52 -6.79 11.80
C LEU A 347 25.76 -5.28 11.69
N THR A 348 26.25 -4.71 12.79
CA THR A 348 26.77 -3.33 12.90
C THR A 348 27.85 -2.99 11.85
N SER A 349 28.43 -4.00 11.18
CA SER A 349 29.39 -3.89 10.08
C SER A 349 28.81 -3.44 8.73
N GLY A 350 27.49 -3.21 8.63
CA GLY A 350 26.80 -2.78 7.40
C GLY A 350 26.00 -1.48 7.53
N ILE A 351 26.27 -0.67 8.55
CA ILE A 351 25.55 0.60 8.80
C ILE A 351 26.29 1.77 8.15
N PHE A 352 25.61 2.44 7.21
CA PHE A 352 26.13 3.62 6.52
C PHE A 352 25.37 4.88 6.94
N GLU A 353 26.08 6.00 7.05
CA GLU A 353 25.45 7.31 7.22
C GLU A 353 25.42 8.07 5.90
N ILE A 354 24.25 8.56 5.48
CA ILE A 354 24.13 9.41 4.29
C ILE A 354 24.12 10.87 4.73
N ILE A 355 25.21 11.58 4.45
CA ILE A 355 25.38 12.99 4.80
C ILE A 355 25.11 13.86 3.58
N LYS A 356 24.02 14.64 3.64
CA LYS A 356 23.64 15.60 2.60
C LYS A 356 24.41 16.92 2.76
N LYS A 357 24.84 17.52 1.65
CA LYS A 357 25.37 18.89 1.66
C LYS A 357 24.24 19.86 2.02
N SER A 358 24.47 20.72 3.01
CA SER A 358 23.46 21.67 3.54
C SER A 358 22.85 22.58 2.47
N SER A 359 23.62 23.01 1.48
CA SER A 359 23.15 23.91 0.40
C SER A 359 22.59 23.19 -0.83
N ASN A 360 22.76 21.87 -0.94
CA ASN A 360 22.27 21.06 -2.05
C ASN A 360 22.13 19.61 -1.61
N SER A 361 20.92 19.20 -1.25
CA SER A 361 20.63 17.87 -0.70
C SER A 361 20.85 16.71 -1.66
N SER A 362 21.02 16.99 -2.96
CA SER A 362 21.35 15.96 -3.96
C SER A 362 22.83 15.57 -3.91
N LEU A 363 23.71 16.42 -3.36
CA LEU A 363 25.10 16.05 -3.15
C LEU A 363 25.27 15.41 -1.78
N VAL A 364 25.81 14.19 -1.76
CA VAL A 364 26.00 13.41 -0.54
C VAL A 364 27.41 12.85 -0.42
N ARG A 365 27.79 12.59 0.83
CA ARG A 365 28.86 11.67 1.19
C ARG A 365 28.27 10.51 1.97
N ILE A 366 28.82 9.31 1.74
CA ILE A 366 28.38 8.10 2.42
C ILE A 366 29.48 7.72 3.40
N LYS A 367 29.20 7.79 4.69
CA LYS A 367 30.12 7.38 5.74
C LYS A 367 29.91 5.90 6.04
N ALA A 368 30.97 5.13 6.05
CA ALA A 368 30.95 3.70 6.29
C ALA A 368 31.12 3.37 7.78
N PRO A 369 30.88 2.10 8.19
CA PRO A 369 31.01 1.65 9.57
C PRO A 369 32.39 1.90 10.21
N ASN A 370 33.45 1.95 9.39
CA ASN A 370 34.81 2.23 9.85
C ASN A 370 35.06 3.74 10.15
N GLY A 371 34.04 4.58 10.03
CA GLY A 371 34.09 6.02 10.32
C GLY A 371 34.58 6.88 9.16
N LEU A 372 35.04 6.28 8.06
CA LEU A 372 35.56 6.97 6.88
C LEU A 372 34.51 7.05 5.77
N PHE A 373 34.75 7.89 4.76
CA PHE A 373 33.84 8.11 3.65
C PHE A 373 34.16 7.22 2.47
N VAL A 374 33.10 6.74 1.81
CA VAL A 374 33.16 6.02 0.54
C VAL A 374 33.73 6.94 -0.54
N GLN A 375 34.67 6.43 -1.33
CA GLN A 375 35.24 7.08 -2.51
C GLN A 375 35.50 6.06 -3.62
N ALA A 376 35.41 6.47 -4.89
CA ALA A 376 35.93 5.64 -5.97
C ALA A 376 37.37 6.02 -6.30
N LYS A 377 38.30 5.08 -6.12
CA LYS A 377 39.71 5.22 -6.51
C LYS A 377 39.89 5.03 -8.02
N SER A 378 39.09 4.14 -8.60
CA SER A 378 39.03 3.88 -10.04
C SER A 378 37.60 3.48 -10.44
N LYS A 379 37.39 3.10 -11.71
CA LYS A 379 36.09 2.60 -12.17
C LYS A 379 35.75 1.24 -11.55
N GLU A 380 36.76 0.47 -11.17
CA GLU A 380 36.65 -0.90 -10.67
C GLU A 380 36.86 -1.02 -9.16
N LEU A 381 37.27 0.06 -8.48
CA LEU A 381 37.61 0.04 -7.06
C LEU A 381 36.92 1.19 -6.30
N VAL A 382 36.02 0.81 -5.39
CA VAL A 382 35.36 1.70 -4.44
C VAL A 382 35.75 1.29 -3.02
N THR A 383 36.20 2.27 -2.24
CA THR A 383 36.77 2.08 -0.90
C THR A 383 36.14 3.02 0.11
N ALA A 384 36.22 2.70 1.39
CA ALA A 384 35.83 3.56 2.50
C ALA A 384 37.07 4.02 3.29
N ASP A 385 37.88 4.88 2.69
CA ASP A 385 39.15 5.37 3.26
C ASP A 385 39.32 6.89 3.11
N SER A 386 38.28 7.61 2.69
CA SER A 386 38.33 9.08 2.57
C SER A 386 38.06 9.75 3.92
N LYS A 387 38.79 10.83 4.22
CA LYS A 387 38.50 11.70 5.37
C LYS A 387 37.28 12.60 5.15
N GLY A 388 36.86 12.78 3.90
CA GLY A 388 35.74 13.68 3.56
C GLY A 388 36.00 15.15 3.90
N ASP A 389 37.27 15.57 3.90
CA ASP A 389 37.72 16.94 4.13
C ASP A 389 37.85 17.75 2.83
N GLY A 390 37.70 17.11 1.67
CA GLY A 390 37.74 17.74 0.36
C GLY A 390 36.55 18.68 0.05
N PRO A 391 36.61 19.44 -1.05
CA PRO A 391 35.51 20.30 -1.46
C PRO A 391 34.32 19.48 -1.99
N TRP A 392 33.10 19.97 -1.74
CA TRP A 392 31.88 19.40 -2.32
C TRP A 392 31.78 19.67 -3.83
N GLY A 393 32.24 18.75 -4.67
CA GLY A 393 32.20 18.91 -6.12
C GLY A 393 32.78 17.74 -6.92
N ASP A 394 33.05 17.99 -8.20
CA ASP A 394 33.55 17.05 -9.20
C ASP A 394 35.04 16.72 -9.10
N LYS A 395 35.76 17.32 -8.15
CA LYS A 395 37.17 17.02 -7.89
C LYS A 395 37.38 16.04 -6.74
N ASP A 396 36.34 15.77 -5.95
CA ASP A 396 36.43 14.90 -4.78
C ASP A 396 35.73 13.56 -5.09
N PRO A 397 36.49 12.44 -5.14
CA PRO A 397 35.93 11.12 -5.46
C PRO A 397 35.01 10.56 -4.38
N SER A 398 34.89 11.21 -3.21
CA SER A 398 33.95 10.85 -2.14
C SER A 398 32.57 11.50 -2.28
N VAL A 399 32.38 12.41 -3.25
CA VAL A 399 31.14 13.16 -3.43
C VAL A 399 30.28 12.52 -4.53
N PHE A 400 29.05 12.16 -4.16
CA PHE A 400 28.07 11.55 -5.04
C PHE A 400 26.87 12.49 -5.22
N ASN A 401 26.36 12.58 -6.45
CA ASN A 401 25.01 13.04 -6.71
C ASN A 401 24.05 11.87 -6.50
N MET A 402 23.27 11.95 -5.43
CA MET A 402 22.23 10.99 -5.08
C MET A 402 20.92 11.38 -5.76
N SER A 403 20.43 10.51 -6.64
CA SER A 403 19.06 10.57 -7.12
C SER A 403 18.21 9.58 -6.34
N ILE A 404 17.01 10.02 -5.97
CA ILE A 404 16.00 9.14 -5.41
C ILE A 404 15.03 8.88 -6.55
N THR A 405 15.07 7.68 -7.12
CA THR A 405 14.40 7.37 -8.40
C THR A 405 12.88 7.32 -8.30
N GLU A 406 12.35 7.24 -7.09
CA GLU A 406 10.91 7.37 -6.79
C GLU A 406 10.50 8.79 -6.38
N ASN A 407 11.46 9.70 -6.14
CA ASN A 407 11.23 11.02 -5.51
C ASN A 407 11.32 12.19 -6.48
N HIS A 408 11.74 11.98 -7.74
CA HIS A 408 11.73 13.04 -8.76
C HIS A 408 10.33 13.65 -8.84
N TRP A 409 9.30 12.82 -9.00
CA TRP A 409 7.92 13.30 -9.11
C TRP A 409 7.39 13.97 -7.83
N LYS A 410 7.89 13.61 -6.65
CA LYS A 410 7.51 14.24 -5.37
C LYS A 410 8.11 15.64 -5.18
N LYS A 411 9.27 15.92 -5.76
CA LYS A 411 10.07 17.13 -5.45
C LYS A 411 10.28 18.08 -6.62
N TYR A 412 10.08 17.63 -7.86
CA TYR A 412 10.43 18.41 -9.06
C TYR A 412 9.36 19.44 -9.42
N ILE A 413 8.10 19.01 -9.49
CA ILE A 413 6.92 19.89 -9.61
C ILE A 413 6.05 19.63 -8.39
N VAL A 414 5.83 20.66 -7.59
CA VAL A 414 5.06 20.61 -6.33
C VAL A 414 3.91 21.61 -6.36
N GLU A 415 3.02 21.54 -5.37
CA GLU A 415 1.85 22.42 -5.29
C GLU A 415 2.20 23.92 -5.39
N LYS A 416 3.33 24.32 -4.80
CA LYS A 416 3.81 25.71 -4.83
C LYS A 416 4.13 26.21 -6.25
N ASP A 417 4.51 25.32 -7.16
CA ASP A 417 4.75 25.69 -8.56
C ASP A 417 3.42 26.03 -9.25
N PHE A 418 2.33 25.34 -8.88
CA PHE A 418 0.98 25.68 -9.34
C PHE A 418 0.50 27.01 -8.75
N ASP A 419 0.84 27.32 -7.49
CA ASP A 419 0.64 28.67 -6.92
C ASP A 419 1.36 29.73 -7.74
N PHE A 420 2.62 29.48 -8.10
CA PHE A 420 3.41 30.37 -8.92
C PHE A 420 2.81 30.57 -10.32
N ILE A 421 2.38 29.49 -10.99
CA ILE A 421 1.71 29.56 -12.31
C ILE A 421 0.45 30.43 -12.24
N ALA A 422 -0.39 30.19 -11.23
CA ALA A 422 -1.64 30.93 -11.06
C ALA A 422 -1.41 32.42 -10.70
N THR A 423 -0.48 32.70 -9.77
CA THR A 423 -0.14 34.07 -9.38
C THR A 423 0.57 34.85 -10.48
N SER A 424 1.25 34.16 -11.39
CA SER A 424 1.83 34.71 -12.61
C SER A 424 0.80 34.99 -13.72
N ARG A 425 -0.51 34.82 -13.44
CA ARG A 425 -1.63 35.04 -14.35
C ARG A 425 -1.66 34.11 -15.57
N LEU A 426 -0.98 32.96 -15.51
CA LEU A 426 -1.17 31.88 -16.47
C LEU A 426 -2.48 31.15 -16.13
N ASN A 427 -3.20 30.68 -17.14
CA ASN A 427 -4.51 30.03 -16.99
C ASN A 427 -4.50 28.54 -17.39
N ALA A 428 -3.37 28.02 -17.86
CA ALA A 428 -3.22 26.64 -18.26
C ALA A 428 -1.81 26.10 -17.98
N VAL A 429 -1.71 24.79 -17.79
CA VAL A 429 -0.45 24.04 -17.67
C VAL A 429 -0.48 22.86 -18.65
N ARG A 430 0.57 22.72 -19.45
CA ARG A 430 0.79 21.52 -20.29
C ARG A 430 1.63 20.53 -19.49
N ILE A 431 1.16 19.30 -19.36
CA ILE A 431 1.86 18.24 -18.62
C ILE A 431 2.25 17.13 -19.60
N PRO A 432 3.54 17.02 -19.95
CA PRO A 432 4.07 15.92 -20.75
C PRO A 432 3.99 14.59 -20.00
N VAL A 433 3.48 13.55 -20.65
CA VAL A 433 3.43 12.18 -20.14
C VAL A 433 3.97 11.18 -21.15
N GLY A 434 4.66 10.16 -20.66
CA GLY A 434 5.09 9.02 -21.47
C GLY A 434 4.07 7.88 -21.39
N TRP A 435 3.97 7.09 -22.45
CA TRP A 435 3.01 5.98 -22.55
C TRP A 435 3.06 4.99 -21.39
N TRP A 436 4.24 4.78 -20.81
CA TRP A 436 4.44 3.89 -19.67
C TRP A 436 3.73 4.35 -18.39
N THR A 437 3.31 5.62 -18.31
CA THR A 437 2.50 6.13 -17.19
C THR A 437 1.13 5.43 -17.13
N ALA A 438 0.64 4.90 -18.25
CA ALA A 438 -0.56 4.06 -18.29
C ALA A 438 -0.33 2.62 -17.80
N ARG A 439 0.92 2.24 -17.53
CA ARG A 439 1.36 0.93 -17.03
C ARG A 439 1.88 0.98 -15.59
N ASP A 440 1.63 2.09 -14.90
CA ASP A 440 1.98 2.25 -13.49
C ASP A 440 1.22 1.26 -12.59
N PRO A 441 1.82 0.83 -11.45
CA PRO A 441 3.14 1.22 -10.93
C PRO A 441 4.31 0.41 -11.49
N THR A 442 4.08 -0.52 -12.42
CA THR A 442 5.08 -1.48 -12.91
C THR A 442 5.21 -1.46 -14.44
N PRO A 443 5.66 -0.34 -15.04
CA PRO A 443 5.86 -0.28 -16.47
C PRO A 443 7.01 -1.21 -16.92
N PRO A 444 7.02 -1.60 -18.21
CA PRO A 444 8.11 -2.41 -18.74
C PRO A 444 9.44 -1.64 -18.69
N LYS A 445 10.53 -2.37 -18.45
CA LYS A 445 11.88 -1.78 -18.47
C LYS A 445 12.19 -1.21 -19.87
N PRO A 446 12.90 -0.08 -19.99
CA PRO A 446 13.65 0.62 -18.94
C PRO A 446 12.85 1.70 -18.18
N TYR A 447 11.53 1.79 -18.37
CA TYR A 447 10.70 2.81 -17.74
C TYR A 447 10.49 2.50 -16.25
N VAL A 448 10.37 3.56 -15.45
CA VAL A 448 10.19 3.49 -13.99
C VAL A 448 8.75 3.91 -13.69
N GLY A 449 8.07 3.16 -12.84
CA GLY A 449 6.69 3.46 -12.48
C GLY A 449 6.54 4.32 -11.23
N GLY A 450 5.38 4.94 -11.10
CA GLY A 450 5.00 5.79 -9.98
C GLY A 450 4.68 7.24 -10.35
N SER A 451 4.71 7.62 -11.64
CA SER A 451 4.37 8.97 -12.12
C SER A 451 2.88 9.29 -12.02
N LEU A 452 2.01 8.29 -12.15
CA LEU A 452 0.55 8.44 -12.23
C LEU A 452 -0.05 9.09 -10.98
N HIS A 453 0.41 8.70 -9.80
CA HIS A 453 0.02 9.31 -8.52
C HIS A 453 0.32 10.82 -8.45
N TYR A 454 1.46 11.23 -9.02
CA TYR A 454 1.84 12.65 -9.01
C TYR A 454 1.14 13.44 -10.11
N LEU A 455 0.80 12.79 -11.21
CA LEU A 455 -0.08 13.34 -12.23
C LEU A 455 -1.46 13.67 -11.61
N ASP A 456 -2.04 12.76 -10.82
CA ASP A 456 -3.30 13.01 -10.10
C ASP A 456 -3.21 14.23 -9.17
N LYS A 457 -2.11 14.34 -8.41
CA LYS A 457 -1.86 15.51 -7.56
C LYS A 457 -1.76 16.81 -8.37
N ALA A 458 -1.09 16.78 -9.53
CA ALA A 458 -0.97 17.93 -10.41
C ALA A 458 -2.35 18.42 -10.90
N PHE A 459 -3.25 17.51 -11.26
CA PHE A 459 -4.64 17.85 -11.60
C PHE A 459 -5.39 18.49 -10.42
N LEU A 460 -5.22 17.97 -9.19
CA LEU A 460 -5.82 18.57 -7.99
C LEU A 460 -5.28 19.99 -7.73
N TRP A 461 -3.98 20.20 -7.90
CA TRP A 461 -3.35 21.51 -7.72
C TRP A 461 -3.81 22.53 -8.76
N ALA A 462 -3.93 22.12 -10.03
CA ALA A 462 -4.51 22.94 -11.09
C ALA A 462 -5.96 23.31 -10.78
N LYS A 463 -6.77 22.33 -10.38
CA LYS A 463 -8.19 22.54 -10.03
C LYS A 463 -8.35 23.57 -8.92
N LYS A 464 -7.59 23.45 -7.83
CA LYS A 464 -7.60 24.40 -6.70
C LYS A 464 -7.35 25.86 -7.11
N ARG A 465 -6.72 26.08 -8.28
CA ARG A 465 -6.31 27.39 -8.78
C ARG A 465 -7.00 27.76 -10.11
N HIS A 466 -8.01 27.00 -10.51
CA HIS A 466 -8.74 27.18 -11.77
C HIS A 466 -7.84 27.16 -13.03
N LEU A 467 -6.71 26.45 -12.98
CA LEU A 467 -5.83 26.24 -14.13
C LEU A 467 -6.38 25.11 -15.02
N LYS A 468 -6.36 25.31 -16.33
CA LYS A 468 -6.63 24.25 -17.31
C LYS A 468 -5.41 23.34 -17.44
N VAL A 469 -5.62 22.04 -17.62
CA VAL A 469 -4.52 21.09 -17.87
C VAL A 469 -4.60 20.59 -19.30
N ILE A 470 -3.49 20.70 -20.03
CA ILE A 470 -3.30 20.05 -21.33
C ILE A 470 -2.44 18.82 -21.08
N LEU A 471 -3.05 17.63 -21.15
CA LEU A 471 -2.32 16.39 -21.05
C LEU A 471 -1.68 16.09 -22.41
N ASP A 472 -0.36 15.97 -22.42
CA ASP A 472 0.43 15.85 -23.64
C ASP A 472 1.11 14.49 -23.68
N LEU A 473 0.62 13.56 -24.51
CA LEU A 473 1.29 12.28 -24.75
C LEU A 473 2.59 12.54 -25.52
N HIS A 474 3.62 12.88 -24.76
CA HIS A 474 4.90 13.36 -25.26
C HIS A 474 5.75 12.24 -25.84
N CYS A 475 5.58 11.02 -25.30
CA CYS A 475 6.28 9.82 -25.75
C CYS A 475 5.28 8.71 -26.06
N ALA A 476 5.09 8.40 -27.34
CA ALA A 476 4.28 7.26 -27.77
C ALA A 476 5.16 6.01 -27.95
N PRO A 477 4.58 4.79 -27.85
CA PRO A 477 5.30 3.54 -28.05
C PRO A 477 6.08 3.53 -29.37
N GLY A 478 7.39 3.23 -29.31
CA GLY A 478 8.25 3.17 -30.50
C GLY A 478 8.85 4.50 -30.96
N SER A 479 8.61 5.62 -30.26
CA SER A 479 9.16 6.94 -30.58
C SER A 479 8.70 7.56 -31.90
N GLN A 480 8.12 8.76 -31.80
CA GLN A 480 7.59 9.49 -32.95
C GLN A 480 8.66 10.21 -33.76
N ASN A 481 9.83 10.50 -33.17
CA ASN A 481 10.80 11.43 -33.76
C ASN A 481 12.28 11.03 -33.62
N GLY A 482 12.59 9.89 -33.02
CA GLY A 482 13.96 9.40 -32.97
C GLY A 482 14.81 10.05 -31.87
N TYR A 483 14.21 10.85 -30.98
CA TYR A 483 14.92 11.52 -29.88
C TYR A 483 14.56 10.96 -28.51
N GLU A 484 15.46 11.14 -27.54
CA GLU A 484 15.30 10.63 -26.16
C GLU A 484 13.98 11.06 -25.49
N HIS A 485 13.52 12.28 -25.78
CA HIS A 485 12.28 12.81 -25.24
C HIS A 485 11.01 12.20 -25.85
N SER A 486 11.11 11.38 -26.90
CA SER A 486 9.99 10.60 -27.45
C SER A 486 10.12 9.10 -27.18
N SER A 487 11.05 8.68 -26.31
CA SER A 487 11.25 7.31 -25.79
C SER A 487 12.18 6.36 -26.55
N THR A 488 12.95 6.82 -27.53
CA THR A 488 14.05 6.02 -28.11
C THR A 488 15.41 6.34 -27.47
N ARG A 489 16.34 5.38 -27.47
CA ARG A 489 17.74 5.59 -27.08
C ARG A 489 18.73 5.40 -28.23
N ASP A 490 18.28 4.90 -29.36
CA ASP A 490 19.12 4.52 -30.51
C ASP A 490 18.74 5.27 -31.79
N GLY A 491 17.75 6.17 -31.73
CA GLY A 491 17.30 6.94 -32.88
C GLY A 491 16.15 6.29 -33.65
N SER A 492 15.63 5.15 -33.18
CA SER A 492 14.55 4.43 -33.85
C SER A 492 13.23 5.22 -33.91
N LEU A 493 12.55 5.06 -35.05
CA LEU A 493 11.28 5.69 -35.43
C LEU A 493 10.24 4.59 -35.72
N GLU A 494 9.76 3.94 -34.67
CA GLU A 494 8.89 2.76 -34.76
C GLU A 494 7.42 3.07 -34.46
N TRP A 495 7.13 4.27 -33.96
CA TRP A 495 5.74 4.70 -33.73
C TRP A 495 4.98 4.79 -35.06
N GLY A 496 3.86 4.07 -35.14
CA GLY A 496 3.05 4.02 -36.36
C GLY A 496 3.58 3.06 -37.44
N GLN A 497 4.72 2.40 -37.22
CA GLN A 497 5.31 1.45 -38.17
C GLN A 497 4.84 0.00 -37.94
N THR A 498 4.26 -0.30 -36.78
CA THR A 498 3.73 -1.62 -36.45
C THR A 498 2.32 -1.51 -35.89
N ASP A 499 1.49 -2.52 -36.16
CA ASP A 499 0.16 -2.61 -35.55
C ASP A 499 0.26 -2.61 -34.03
N GLU A 500 1.31 -3.21 -33.47
CA GLU A 500 1.54 -3.23 -32.02
C GLU A 500 1.78 -1.83 -31.43
N SER A 501 2.61 -0.99 -32.07
CA SER A 501 2.86 0.38 -31.58
C SER A 501 1.64 1.29 -31.73
N ILE A 502 0.83 1.10 -32.78
CA ILE A 502 -0.45 1.79 -32.98
C ILE A 502 -1.46 1.36 -31.93
N GLN A 503 -1.67 0.06 -31.74
CA GLN A 503 -2.63 -0.47 -30.78
C GLN A 503 -2.27 -0.09 -29.34
N GLU A 504 -0.98 -0.11 -28.98
CA GLU A 504 -0.56 0.34 -27.65
C GLU A 504 -0.74 1.85 -27.48
N THR A 505 -0.50 2.66 -28.53
CA THR A 505 -0.82 4.09 -28.48
C THR A 505 -2.30 4.33 -28.25
N LEU A 506 -3.17 3.59 -28.94
CA LEU A 506 -4.62 3.68 -28.76
C LEU A 506 -5.03 3.28 -27.34
N ARG A 507 -4.49 2.18 -26.79
CA ARG A 507 -4.74 1.78 -25.40
C ARG A 507 -4.30 2.83 -24.39
N VAL A 508 -3.19 3.52 -24.64
CA VAL A 508 -2.68 4.58 -23.77
C VAL A 508 -3.56 5.83 -23.86
N ILE A 509 -3.99 6.20 -25.07
CA ILE A 509 -4.94 7.30 -25.27
C ILE A 509 -6.26 6.95 -24.59
N GLU A 510 -6.80 5.76 -24.83
CA GLU A 510 -8.00 5.24 -24.17
C GLU A 510 -7.84 5.27 -22.65
N PHE A 511 -6.72 4.77 -22.11
CA PHE A 511 -6.41 4.86 -20.70
C PHE A 511 -6.50 6.31 -20.22
N PHE A 512 -5.89 7.28 -20.90
CA PHE A 512 -5.92 8.68 -20.46
C PHE A 512 -7.25 9.41 -20.73
N THR A 513 -8.03 9.02 -21.72
CA THR A 513 -9.30 9.67 -22.07
C THR A 513 -10.50 9.05 -21.37
N ALA A 514 -10.45 7.73 -21.13
CA ALA A 514 -11.44 6.99 -20.36
C ALA A 514 -11.15 7.12 -18.87
N ARG A 515 -9.87 7.27 -18.47
CA ARG A 515 -9.52 7.74 -17.14
C ARG A 515 -10.16 9.09 -16.97
N GLU A 516 -11.18 9.04 -16.16
CA GLU A 516 -11.84 10.19 -15.67
C GLU A 516 -10.72 11.02 -14.98
N TRP A 517 -10.45 12.26 -15.44
CA TRP A 517 -9.65 13.30 -14.76
C TRP A 517 -10.56 14.41 -14.25
N VAL A 518 -10.64 14.66 -12.94
CA VAL A 518 -11.82 15.25 -12.25
C VAL A 518 -12.56 16.35 -13.06
N ALA A 519 -13.63 15.98 -13.78
CA ALA A 519 -14.74 16.82 -14.30
C ALA A 519 -15.76 15.98 -15.11
N GLU A 520 -17.05 16.10 -14.77
CA GLU A 520 -18.25 15.50 -15.39
C GLU A 520 -18.58 15.88 -16.85
N GLY A 521 -19.30 14.97 -17.54
CA GLY A 521 -20.35 15.33 -18.53
C GLY A 521 -20.82 14.25 -19.54
N GLY A 522 -22.02 13.64 -19.35
CA GLY A 522 -22.93 13.31 -20.48
C GLY A 522 -23.63 11.91 -20.69
N VAL A 523 -24.80 11.68 -20.06
CA VAL A 523 -26.14 11.14 -20.53
C VAL A 523 -26.44 9.67 -21.06
N LYS A 524 -27.23 8.93 -20.24
CA LYS A 524 -28.50 8.08 -20.35
C LYS A 524 -28.78 6.84 -21.28
N GLY A 525 -29.44 5.83 -20.65
CA GLY A 525 -30.60 5.02 -21.11
C GLY A 525 -30.54 3.52 -20.68
N ALA A 526 -31.55 2.74 -20.26
CA ALA A 526 -33.02 2.84 -20.13
C ALA A 526 -33.57 1.74 -19.15
N SER A 527 -34.78 1.94 -18.63
CA SER A 527 -35.51 1.05 -17.71
C SER A 527 -36.60 0.21 -18.39
N LYS A 528 -36.75 -1.08 -18.01
CA LYS A 528 -38.03 -1.80 -17.71
C LYS A 528 -37.76 -3.32 -17.65
N ASP A 529 -37.50 -3.84 -16.46
CA ASP A 529 -37.75 -5.27 -16.08
C ASP A 529 -37.53 -5.58 -14.59
N TYR A 530 -36.94 -4.66 -13.83
CA TYR A 530 -36.54 -4.89 -12.42
C TYR A 530 -37.67 -5.24 -11.42
N LYS A 531 -38.91 -4.82 -11.65
CA LYS A 531 -40.01 -5.04 -10.67
C LYS A 531 -40.50 -6.50 -10.61
N ARG A 532 -40.28 -7.30 -11.67
CA ARG A 532 -40.66 -8.72 -11.69
C ARG A 532 -39.53 -9.63 -11.22
N TYR A 533 -38.28 -9.20 -11.40
CA TYR A 533 -37.07 -9.85 -10.88
C TYR A 533 -36.88 -9.64 -9.35
N ALA A 534 -37.19 -8.43 -8.84
CA ALA A 534 -37.08 -8.11 -7.41
C ALA A 534 -38.01 -8.94 -6.50
N LYS A 535 -39.11 -9.47 -7.03
CA LYS A 535 -40.07 -10.31 -6.27
C LYS A 535 -39.60 -11.77 -6.14
N VAL A 536 -38.93 -12.29 -7.17
CA VAL A 536 -38.29 -13.63 -7.13
C VAL A 536 -36.97 -13.58 -6.34
N GLN A 537 -36.30 -12.42 -6.29
CA GLN A 537 -35.08 -12.21 -5.53
C GLN A 537 -35.24 -12.19 -3.99
N GLN A 538 -36.45 -12.06 -3.47
CA GLN A 538 -36.69 -12.10 -2.02
C GLN A 538 -36.92 -13.51 -1.49
N GLU A 539 -37.29 -14.47 -2.35
CA GLU A 539 -37.64 -15.84 -1.95
C GLU A 539 -36.51 -16.87 -2.17
N VAL A 540 -35.38 -16.48 -2.78
CA VAL A 540 -34.32 -17.42 -3.21
C VAL A 540 -32.90 -17.15 -2.64
N PHE A 541 -32.60 -15.96 -2.11
CA PHE A 541 -31.20 -15.49 -1.97
C PHE A 541 -30.67 -15.27 -0.53
N GLY A 542 -30.50 -16.36 0.22
CA GLY A 542 -29.71 -16.37 1.46
C GLY A 542 -28.58 -17.38 1.36
N ARG A 543 -27.31 -16.92 1.36
CA ARG A 543 -26.08 -17.70 1.67
C ARG A 543 -24.80 -16.83 1.54
N ALA A 544 -24.56 -15.97 2.52
CA ALA A 544 -23.25 -15.83 3.22
C ALA A 544 -23.56 -16.18 4.68
N SER A 545 -22.65 -16.64 5.55
CA SER A 545 -23.09 -17.33 6.80
C SER A 545 -22.70 -16.68 8.13
N PHE A 546 -21.81 -15.67 8.16
CA PHE A 546 -21.20 -15.23 9.43
C PHE A 546 -21.32 -13.75 9.80
N GLY A 547 -21.07 -12.81 8.88
CA GLY A 547 -21.09 -11.37 9.16
C GLY A 547 -20.24 -10.52 8.22
N TRP A 548 -20.03 -9.25 8.57
CA TRP A 548 -19.19 -8.32 7.81
C TRP A 548 -18.45 -7.32 8.71
N ALA A 549 -17.37 -6.72 8.19
CA ALA A 549 -16.68 -5.57 8.77
C ALA A 549 -16.45 -4.44 7.75
N TYR A 550 -16.74 -3.21 8.17
CA TYR A 550 -16.43 -2.01 7.37
C TYR A 550 -14.93 -1.67 7.45
N TRP A 551 -14.35 -1.22 6.32
CA TRP A 551 -12.90 -1.07 6.09
C TRP A 551 -12.14 -0.37 7.20
N SER A 552 -12.64 0.75 7.72
CA SER A 552 -12.01 1.43 8.86
C SER A 552 -12.98 2.34 9.60
N LEU A 553 -12.80 2.46 10.92
CA LEU A 553 -13.53 3.42 11.73
C LEU A 553 -13.11 4.87 11.40
N LYS A 554 -11.80 5.11 11.28
CA LYS A 554 -11.20 6.45 11.13
C LYS A 554 -10.21 6.48 9.97
N ASN A 555 -10.36 7.47 9.10
CA ASN A 555 -9.48 7.71 7.97
C ASN A 555 -9.47 9.22 7.66
N VAL A 556 -8.37 9.75 7.12
CA VAL A 556 -8.31 11.13 6.62
C VAL A 556 -9.25 11.37 5.44
N ASN A 557 -9.56 10.32 4.67
CA ASN A 557 -10.54 10.34 3.60
C ASN A 557 -11.93 10.02 4.15
N ASN A 558 -12.84 10.99 4.06
CA ASN A 558 -14.14 10.95 4.74
C ASN A 558 -14.98 9.69 4.45
N HIS A 559 -15.09 9.26 3.19
CA HIS A 559 -15.89 8.08 2.83
C HIS A 559 -15.25 6.74 3.23
N TRP A 560 -13.95 6.73 3.55
CA TRP A 560 -13.28 5.58 4.14
C TRP A 560 -13.50 5.49 5.66
N SER A 561 -13.94 6.57 6.31
CA SER A 561 -14.23 6.60 7.74
C SER A 561 -15.69 6.27 8.03
N MET A 562 -15.92 5.11 8.66
CA MET A 562 -17.28 4.74 9.09
C MET A 562 -17.88 5.75 10.07
N GLU A 563 -17.06 6.29 10.98
CA GLU A 563 -17.49 7.30 11.94
C GLU A 563 -18.06 8.54 11.22
N TRP A 564 -17.35 9.04 10.21
CA TRP A 564 -17.82 10.15 9.38
C TRP A 564 -19.08 9.78 8.60
N MET A 565 -19.12 8.59 7.99
CA MET A 565 -20.28 8.13 7.20
C MET A 565 -21.56 8.03 8.04
N ILE A 566 -21.47 7.56 9.27
CA ILE A 566 -22.61 7.50 10.21
C ILE A 566 -23.01 8.91 10.66
N LYS A 567 -22.06 9.72 11.13
CA LYS A 567 -22.33 11.09 11.64
C LYS A 567 -22.90 12.02 10.58
N SER A 568 -22.44 11.86 9.33
CA SER A 568 -22.90 12.62 8.18
C SER A 568 -24.19 12.04 7.56
N GLY A 569 -24.68 10.91 8.06
CA GLY A 569 -25.94 10.29 7.65
C GLY A 569 -25.90 9.60 6.27
N TYR A 570 -24.72 9.18 5.82
CA TYR A 570 -24.54 8.37 4.62
C TYR A 570 -24.84 6.88 4.88
N ILE A 571 -24.54 6.40 6.10
CA ILE A 571 -24.87 5.05 6.56
C ILE A 571 -25.81 5.15 7.76
N ARG A 572 -26.85 4.30 7.76
CA ARG A 572 -27.74 4.12 8.92
C ARG A 572 -27.87 2.64 9.22
N LEU A 573 -27.37 2.23 10.38
CA LEU A 573 -27.51 0.86 10.85
C LEU A 573 -28.77 0.75 11.71
N LYS A 574 -29.59 -0.28 11.46
CA LYS A 574 -30.71 -0.60 12.35
C LYS A 574 -30.15 -1.25 13.61
N LYS A 575 -30.46 -0.69 14.79
CA LYS A 575 -30.19 -1.35 16.07
C LYS A 575 -30.81 -2.74 16.05
N CYS A 576 -30.04 -3.76 16.42
CA CYS A 576 -30.60 -5.09 16.67
C CYS A 576 -31.57 -4.97 17.84
N SER A 577 -32.85 -5.24 17.59
CA SER A 577 -33.85 -5.48 18.63
C SER A 577 -33.59 -6.78 19.32
#